data_AF-A0A800FZ89-F1
#
_entry.id   AF-A0A800FZ89-F1
#
_cell.length_a   1.000
_cell.length_b   1.000
_cell.length_c   1.000
_cell.angle_alpha   90.00
_cell.angle_beta   90.00
_cell.angle_gamma   90.00
#
_symmetry.space_group_name_H-M   'P 1'
#
loop_
_entity.id
_entity.type
_entity.pdbx_description
1 polymer ?
#
loop_
_entity_poly.entity_id
_entity_poly.type
_entity_poly.pdbx_seq_one_letter_code
_entity_poly.pdbx_strand_id
1 'polypeptide(L)'
;MTKGFFENGKIPLMKDGTQWRPFVHVKDTSKAMMMMLEAEKEDVNGEIFNVGSDEQNYQIFNLAERVAAGQGIPFEYEWYGDPDHRSYRVRFDKIVQRIGFSPDFRAEDGALEVRRALDSGAVLPDDPSTITLGWYKSLIEKGLME
;
A
#
# COMPACT_ATOMS: atom_id res chain seq x y z
N MET A 1 4.67 -6.36 -4.59
CA MET A 1 4.31 -7.75 -4.24
C MET A 1 3.33 -8.34 -5.24
N THR A 2 2.09 -7.86 -5.34
CA THR A 2 1.03 -8.46 -6.18
C THR A 2 1.40 -8.59 -7.67
N LYS A 3 1.88 -7.52 -8.32
CA LYS A 3 2.31 -7.58 -9.74
C LYS A 3 3.39 -8.65 -9.97
N GLY A 4 4.49 -8.60 -9.20
CA GLY A 4 5.58 -9.58 -9.33
C GLY A 4 5.10 -11.01 -9.12
N PHE A 5 4.15 -11.22 -8.20
CA PHE A 5 3.57 -12.55 -7.99
C PHE A 5 2.69 -13.01 -9.15
N PHE A 6 1.89 -12.11 -9.70
CA PHE A 6 1.07 -12.36 -10.88
C PHE A 6 1.93 -12.76 -12.10
N GLU A 7 3.09 -12.10 -12.30
CA GLU A 7 3.97 -12.34 -13.45
C GLU A 7 4.86 -13.58 -13.27
N ASN A 8 5.45 -13.76 -12.08
CA ASN A 8 6.53 -14.73 -11.88
C ASN A 8 6.09 -15.97 -11.10
N GLY A 9 4.88 -15.97 -10.54
CA GLY A 9 4.44 -17.00 -9.60
C GLY A 9 5.21 -16.98 -8.27
N LYS A 10 6.03 -15.94 -8.01
CA LYS A 10 6.71 -15.71 -6.73
C LYS A 10 6.65 -14.25 -6.33
N ILE A 11 6.52 -13.98 -5.03
CA ILE A 11 6.60 -12.62 -4.49
C ILE A 11 8.07 -12.20 -4.39
N PRO A 12 8.51 -11.15 -5.10
CA PRO A 12 9.85 -10.61 -4.90
C PRO A 12 9.91 -9.90 -3.55
N LEU A 13 10.86 -10.31 -2.70
CA LEU A 13 11.10 -9.76 -1.37
C LEU A 13 12.51 -9.19 -1.24
N MET A 14 12.60 -7.94 -0.80
CA MET A 14 13.89 -7.34 -0.51
C MET A 14 14.44 -7.95 0.78
N LYS A 15 15.72 -8.35 0.75
CA LYS A 15 16.36 -8.91 1.94
C LYS A 15 16.33 -7.90 3.10
N ASP A 16 16.28 -8.35 4.34
CA ASP A 16 15.99 -9.71 4.83
C ASP A 16 14.50 -9.90 5.20
N GLY A 17 13.63 -8.97 4.81
CA GLY A 17 12.19 -9.01 5.12
C GLY A 17 11.83 -8.57 6.54
N THR A 18 12.81 -8.23 7.39
CA THR A 18 12.58 -7.84 8.80
C THR A 18 12.13 -6.39 8.96
N GLN A 19 12.25 -5.58 7.91
CA GLN A 19 11.97 -4.16 7.94
C GLN A 19 10.49 -3.87 8.17
N TRP A 20 10.21 -2.92 9.07
CA TRP A 20 8.84 -2.49 9.38
C TRP A 20 8.33 -1.43 8.41
N ARG A 21 7.09 -1.56 7.96
CA ARG A 21 6.40 -0.56 7.15
C ARG A 21 4.93 -0.46 7.60
N PRO A 22 4.39 0.75 7.78
CA PRO A 22 2.96 0.95 7.93
C PRO A 22 2.28 0.88 6.56
N PHE A 23 1.09 0.29 6.49
CA PHE A 23 0.26 0.28 5.29
C PHE A 23 -1.13 0.82 5.60
N VAL A 24 -1.70 1.53 4.62
CA VAL A 24 -3.08 2.02 4.64
C VAL A 24 -3.61 1.96 3.22
N HIS A 25 -4.86 1.53 3.06
CA HIS A 25 -5.49 1.47 1.75
C HIS A 25 -5.82 2.88 1.26
N VAL A 26 -5.76 3.12 -0.06
CA VAL A 26 -6.04 4.47 -0.61
C VAL A 26 -7.45 4.95 -0.29
N LYS A 27 -8.44 4.04 -0.27
CA LYS A 27 -9.83 4.37 0.15
C LYS A 27 -9.89 4.79 1.62
N ASP A 28 -9.08 4.19 2.48
CA ASP A 28 -9.01 4.57 3.90
C ASP A 28 -8.33 5.93 4.10
N THR A 29 -7.35 6.27 3.27
CA THR A 29 -6.78 7.62 3.24
C THR A 29 -7.84 8.65 2.85
N SER A 30 -8.65 8.37 1.81
CA SER A 30 -9.78 9.24 1.44
C SER A 30 -10.82 9.35 2.55
N LYS A 31 -11.16 8.23 3.21
CA LYS A 31 -12.04 8.21 4.38
C LYS A 31 -11.51 9.10 5.51
N ALA A 32 -10.23 9.00 5.85
CA ALA A 32 -9.62 9.84 6.88
C ALA A 32 -9.72 11.33 6.53
N MET A 33 -9.47 11.70 5.27
CA MET A 33 -9.63 13.08 4.82
C MET A 33 -11.08 13.57 4.95
N MET A 34 -12.06 12.76 4.57
CA MET A 34 -13.48 13.10 4.75
C MET A 34 -13.83 13.29 6.23
N MET A 35 -13.39 12.36 7.09
CA MET A 35 -13.62 12.46 8.54
C MET A 35 -12.97 13.72 9.13
N MET A 36 -11.79 14.12 8.66
CA MET A 36 -11.14 15.37 9.11
C MET A 36 -11.89 16.63 8.67
N LEU A 37 -12.57 16.60 7.52
CA LEU A 37 -13.39 17.72 7.04
C LEU A 37 -14.71 17.85 7.81
N GLU A 38 -15.21 16.75 8.36
CA GLU A 38 -16.45 16.69 9.15
C GLU A 38 -16.22 16.86 10.65
N ALA A 39 -14.98 16.73 11.13
CA ALA A 39 -14.64 16.85 12.54
C ALA A 39 -14.77 18.29 13.06
N GLU A 40 -15.05 18.42 14.36
CA GLU A 40 -15.05 19.71 15.03
C GLU A 40 -13.67 20.37 14.94
N LYS A 41 -13.65 21.70 14.74
CA LYS A 41 -12.42 22.45 14.51
C LYS A 41 -11.40 22.24 15.63
N GLU A 42 -11.87 22.18 16.87
CA GLU A 42 -11.06 22.03 18.07
C GLU A 42 -10.33 20.68 18.12
N ASP A 43 -10.79 19.67 17.37
CA ASP A 43 -10.16 18.36 17.30
C ASP A 43 -9.11 18.24 16.21
N VAL A 44 -9.13 19.08 15.16
CA VAL A 44 -8.24 18.96 13.99
C VAL A 44 -7.32 20.16 13.75
N ASN A 45 -7.71 21.37 14.17
CA ASN A 45 -7.01 22.59 13.78
C ASN A 45 -5.62 22.71 14.42
N GLY A 46 -4.58 22.74 13.59
CA GLY A 46 -3.17 22.81 14.03
C GLY A 46 -2.60 21.45 14.45
N GLU A 47 -3.38 20.38 14.34
CA GLU A 47 -2.98 19.05 14.76
C GLU A 47 -2.36 18.25 13.61
N ILE A 48 -1.35 17.44 13.93
CA ILE A 48 -0.75 16.47 13.00
C ILE A 48 -1.26 15.07 13.35
N PHE A 49 -1.66 14.31 12.33
CA PHE A 49 -2.16 12.94 12.47
C PHE A 49 -1.39 11.97 11.57
N ASN A 50 -1.05 10.80 12.12
CA ASN A 50 -0.74 9.63 11.30
C ASN A 50 -2.05 8.96 10.90
N VAL A 51 -2.18 8.54 9.64
CA VAL A 51 -3.37 7.87 9.12
C VAL A 51 -3.05 6.39 8.88
N GLY A 52 -3.78 5.50 9.54
CA GLY A 52 -3.54 4.05 9.51
C GLY A 52 -3.99 3.38 10.80
N SER A 53 -3.43 2.21 11.11
CA SER A 53 -3.73 1.45 12.32
C SER A 53 -2.47 0.74 12.83
N ASP A 54 -2.37 0.57 14.15
CA ASP A 54 -1.21 -0.05 14.78
C ASP A 54 -1.04 -1.51 14.35
N GLU A 55 -2.17 -2.19 14.09
CA GLU A 55 -2.26 -3.56 13.54
C GLU A 55 -1.74 -3.66 12.10
N GLN A 56 -1.66 -2.53 11.39
CA GLN A 56 -1.20 -2.45 10.01
C GLN A 56 0.24 -1.95 9.87
N ASN A 57 1.00 -2.01 10.96
CA ASN A 57 2.45 -2.07 10.89
C ASN A 57 2.88 -3.51 10.62
N TYR A 58 3.52 -3.75 9.48
CA TYR A 58 3.97 -5.08 9.09
C TYR A 58 5.48 -5.13 8.93
N GLN A 59 6.08 -6.26 9.28
CA GLN A 59 7.35 -6.65 8.67
C GLN A 59 7.07 -7.11 7.23
N ILE A 60 7.96 -6.77 6.31
CA ILE A 60 7.76 -7.04 4.87
C ILE A 60 7.59 -8.53 4.58
N PHE A 61 8.27 -9.42 5.30
CA PHE A 61 8.06 -10.86 5.17
C PHE A 61 6.62 -11.27 5.54
N ASN A 62 6.16 -10.90 6.73
CA ASN A 62 4.82 -11.22 7.23
C ASN A 62 3.72 -10.60 6.36
N LEU A 63 3.97 -9.42 5.79
CA LEU A 63 3.08 -8.79 4.82
C LEU A 63 2.90 -9.67 3.58
N ALA A 64 3.99 -10.25 3.08
CA ALA A 64 3.95 -11.06 1.86
C ALA A 64 3.18 -12.36 2.05
N GLU A 65 3.30 -12.98 3.23
CA GLU A 65 2.47 -14.13 3.61
C GLU A 65 0.99 -13.77 3.60
N ARG A 66 0.62 -12.62 4.20
CA ARG A 66 -0.76 -12.10 4.19
C ARG A 66 -1.26 -11.82 2.79
N VAL A 67 -0.43 -11.23 1.93
CA VAL A 67 -0.74 -10.94 0.53
C VAL A 67 -1.00 -12.21 -0.28
N ALA A 68 -0.22 -13.28 -0.06
CA ALA A 68 -0.46 -14.57 -0.70
C ALA A 68 -1.74 -15.23 -0.18
N ALA A 69 -1.93 -15.24 1.14
CA ALA A 69 -3.12 -15.79 1.79
C ALA A 69 -4.42 -15.08 1.34
N GLY A 70 -4.42 -13.75 1.25
CA GLY A 70 -5.56 -12.96 0.76
C GLY A 70 -5.94 -13.24 -0.68
N GLN A 71 -5.01 -13.75 -1.49
CA GLN A 71 -5.25 -14.18 -2.87
C GLN A 71 -5.60 -15.68 -2.97
N GLY A 72 -5.59 -16.43 -1.87
CA GLY A 72 -5.92 -17.86 -1.85
C GLY A 72 -4.91 -18.75 -2.56
N ILE A 73 -3.64 -18.33 -2.63
CA ILE A 73 -2.58 -19.02 -3.37
C ILE A 73 -1.38 -19.34 -2.47
N PRO A 74 -0.62 -20.42 -2.73
CA PRO A 74 0.53 -20.80 -1.93
C PRO A 74 1.55 -19.67 -1.83
N PHE A 75 2.11 -19.46 -0.64
CA PHE A 75 3.14 -18.45 -0.43
C PHE A 75 4.47 -18.93 -1.01
N GLU A 76 4.82 -18.39 -2.17
CA GLU A 76 6.11 -18.58 -2.83
C GLU A 76 6.80 -17.22 -2.98
N TYR A 77 8.09 -17.15 -2.67
CA TYR A 77 8.84 -15.89 -2.70
C TYR A 77 10.27 -16.09 -3.21
N GLU A 78 10.88 -14.97 -3.60
CA GLU A 78 12.28 -14.91 -3.98
C GLU A 78 12.96 -13.70 -3.35
N TRP A 79 14.17 -13.89 -2.84
CA TRP A 79 14.95 -12.81 -2.28
C TRP A 79 15.64 -11.99 -3.38
N TYR A 80 15.55 -10.68 -3.29
CA TYR A 80 16.33 -9.76 -4.13
C TYR A 80 16.99 -8.65 -3.29
N GLY A 81 18.00 -8.00 -3.89
CA GLY A 81 18.69 -6.87 -3.29
C GLY A 81 19.49 -7.21 -2.02
N ASP A 82 20.03 -6.16 -1.42
CA ASP A 82 20.75 -6.19 -0.14
C ASP A 82 19.80 -5.92 1.04
N PRO A 83 20.18 -6.28 2.28
CA PRO A 83 19.42 -5.95 3.49
C PRO A 83 19.02 -4.47 3.57
N ASP A 84 17.70 -4.19 3.65
CA ASP A 84 17.18 -2.85 3.91
C ASP A 84 17.06 -2.59 5.42
N HIS A 85 18.00 -1.82 5.98
CA HIS A 85 18.01 -1.49 7.40
C HIS A 85 17.00 -0.41 7.80
N ARG A 86 16.32 0.26 6.85
CA ARG A 86 15.34 1.29 7.18
C ARG A 86 14.08 0.64 7.72
N SER A 87 13.54 1.15 8.82
CA SER A 87 12.28 0.68 9.41
C SER A 87 11.41 1.85 9.83
N TYR A 88 10.12 1.75 9.53
CA TYR A 88 9.10 2.70 9.95
C TYR A 88 8.01 1.91 10.66
N ARG A 89 7.81 2.21 11.94
CA ARG A 89 6.72 1.68 12.74
C ARG A 89 6.04 2.86 13.40
N VAL A 90 4.78 3.06 13.05
CA VAL A 90 4.05 4.30 13.31
C VAL A 90 2.95 4.02 14.32
N ARG A 91 2.72 4.98 15.22
CA ARG A 91 1.62 4.96 16.18
C ARG A 91 0.44 5.75 15.63
N PHE A 92 -0.75 5.20 15.72
CA PHE A 92 -1.99 5.77 15.19
C PHE A 92 -3.02 6.17 16.27
N ASP A 93 -2.70 6.00 17.56
CA ASP A 93 -3.59 6.31 18.70
C ASP A 93 -4.32 7.65 18.58
N LYS A 94 -3.62 8.69 18.12
CA LYS A 94 -4.18 10.05 18.07
C LYS A 94 -5.39 10.17 17.14
N ILE A 95 -5.33 9.59 15.93
CA ILE A 95 -6.44 9.69 14.98
C ILE A 95 -7.63 8.83 15.44
N VAL A 96 -7.36 7.71 16.12
CA VAL A 96 -8.40 6.87 16.74
C VAL A 96 -9.09 7.64 17.86
N GLN A 97 -8.34 8.25 18.78
CA GLN A 97 -8.89 8.91 19.95
C GLN A 97 -9.62 10.22 19.64
N ARG A 98 -9.09 11.02 18.71
CA ARG A 98 -9.64 12.34 18.38
C ARG A 98 -10.71 12.30 17.31
N ILE A 99 -10.54 11.44 16.30
CA ILE A 99 -11.39 11.43 15.09
C ILE A 99 -12.24 10.16 15.02
N GLY A 100 -11.96 9.15 15.85
CA GLY A 100 -12.66 7.85 15.77
C GLY A 100 -12.30 7.06 14.50
N PHE A 101 -11.20 7.39 13.84
CA PHE A 101 -10.80 6.73 12.60
C PHE A 101 -10.43 5.27 12.83
N SER A 102 -10.92 4.41 11.94
CA SER A 102 -10.44 3.04 11.78
C SER A 102 -10.46 2.68 10.29
N PRO A 103 -9.44 1.97 9.77
CA PRO A 103 -9.45 1.54 8.38
C PRO A 103 -10.47 0.43 8.14
N ASP A 104 -11.13 0.47 6.99
CA ASP A 104 -12.08 -0.55 6.55
C ASP A 104 -11.37 -1.70 5.82
N PHE A 105 -10.15 -1.49 5.34
CA PHE A 105 -9.40 -2.46 4.54
C PHE A 105 -8.07 -2.83 5.21
N ARG A 106 -7.66 -4.08 5.03
CA ARG A 106 -6.32 -4.57 5.35
C ARG A 106 -5.45 -4.62 4.10
N ALA A 107 -4.16 -4.82 4.30
CA ALA A 107 -3.21 -4.93 3.20
C ALA A 107 -3.53 -6.10 2.24
N GLU A 108 -3.99 -7.24 2.78
CA GLU A 108 -4.45 -8.37 1.98
C GLU A 108 -5.68 -8.04 1.10
N ASP A 109 -6.58 -7.18 1.55
CA ASP A 109 -7.76 -6.76 0.76
C ASP A 109 -7.34 -5.91 -0.44
N GLY A 110 -6.44 -4.94 -0.22
CA GLY A 110 -5.88 -4.13 -1.30
C GLY A 110 -5.09 -4.96 -2.30
N ALA A 111 -4.34 -5.96 -1.82
CA ALA A 111 -3.63 -6.88 -2.70
C ALA A 111 -4.59 -7.72 -3.56
N LEU A 112 -5.71 -8.17 -3.00
CA LEU A 112 -6.75 -8.89 -3.72
C LEU A 112 -7.47 -7.99 -4.75
N GLU A 113 -7.71 -6.71 -4.43
CA GLU A 113 -8.25 -5.72 -5.38
C GLU A 113 -7.33 -5.57 -6.60
N VAL A 114 -6.03 -5.39 -6.37
CA VAL A 114 -5.03 -5.32 -7.45
C VAL A 114 -4.99 -6.63 -8.24
N ARG A 115 -5.04 -7.79 -7.58
CA ARG A 115 -5.02 -9.09 -8.25
C ARG A 115 -6.21 -9.25 -9.19
N ARG A 116 -7.43 -8.93 -8.73
CA ARG A 116 -8.65 -8.99 -9.56
C ARG A 116 -8.59 -8.05 -10.76
N ALA A 117 -8.01 -6.86 -10.61
CA ALA A 117 -7.83 -5.92 -11.71
C ALA A 117 -6.88 -6.46 -12.78
N LEU A 118 -5.80 -7.13 -12.36
CA LEU A 118 -4.87 -7.81 -13.28
C LEU A 118 -5.53 -9.02 -13.96
N ASP A 119 -6.18 -9.89 -13.20
CA ASP A 119 -6.83 -11.11 -13.74
C ASP A 119 -7.93 -10.78 -14.76
N SER A 120 -8.68 -9.69 -14.55
CA SER A 120 -9.74 -9.24 -15.46
C SER A 120 -9.22 -8.45 -16.67
N GLY A 121 -7.95 -8.07 -16.69
CA GLY A 121 -7.38 -7.17 -17.70
C GLY A 121 -7.85 -5.71 -17.59
N ALA A 122 -8.54 -5.34 -16.51
CA ALA A 122 -8.89 -3.94 -16.23
C ALA A 122 -7.66 -3.06 -16.01
N VAL A 123 -6.57 -3.66 -15.53
CA VAL A 123 -5.23 -3.07 -15.47
C VAL A 123 -4.27 -4.02 -16.18
N LEU A 124 -3.50 -3.49 -17.12
CA LEU A 124 -2.44 -4.25 -17.78
C LEU A 124 -1.12 -4.02 -17.02
N PRO A 125 -0.38 -5.08 -16.66
CA PRO A 125 0.83 -4.95 -15.84
C PRO A 125 1.95 -4.13 -16.50
N ASP A 126 2.00 -4.13 -17.83
CA ASP A 126 3.04 -3.44 -18.61
C ASP A 126 2.55 -2.11 -19.22
N ASP A 127 1.35 -1.64 -18.85
CA ASP A 127 0.86 -0.34 -19.30
C ASP A 127 1.74 0.77 -18.70
N PRO A 128 2.35 1.64 -19.54
CA PRO A 128 3.23 2.70 -19.05
C PRO A 128 2.53 3.67 -18.11
N SER A 129 1.20 3.83 -18.19
CA SER A 129 0.42 4.66 -17.27
C SER A 129 0.42 4.15 -15.83
N THR A 130 0.73 2.86 -15.63
CA THR A 130 0.85 2.23 -14.30
C THR A 130 2.26 2.36 -13.70
N ILE A 131 3.22 2.89 -14.48
CA ILE A 131 4.61 3.09 -14.09
C ILE A 131 4.90 4.59 -14.14
N THR A 132 4.99 5.29 -13.00
CA THR A 132 5.11 6.75 -12.95
C THR A 132 6.11 7.33 -13.95
N LEU A 133 7.35 6.80 -13.97
CA LEU A 133 8.38 7.26 -14.89
C LEU A 133 8.07 6.90 -16.36
N GLY A 134 7.49 5.72 -16.60
CA GLY A 134 7.04 5.31 -17.94
C GLY A 134 5.95 6.24 -18.47
N TRP A 135 5.00 6.60 -17.61
CA TRP A 135 3.91 7.51 -17.94
C TRP A 135 4.45 8.90 -18.28
N TYR A 136 5.30 9.47 -17.42
CA TYR A 136 5.89 10.80 -17.65
C TYR A 136 6.67 10.85 -18.96
N LYS A 137 7.51 9.85 -19.24
CA LYS A 137 8.21 9.76 -20.52
C LYS A 137 7.24 9.74 -21.70
N SER A 138 6.17 8.94 -21.61
CA SER A 138 5.17 8.86 -22.68
C SER A 138 4.44 10.18 -22.91
N LEU A 139 4.21 10.98 -21.86
CA LEU A 139 3.59 12.30 -21.98
C LEU A 139 4.55 13.31 -22.61
N ILE A 140 5.83 13.30 -22.22
CA ILE A 140 6.87 14.17 -22.79
C ILE A 140 7.08 13.85 -24.28
N GLU A 141 7.20 12.58 -24.66
CA GLU A 141 7.33 12.14 -26.05
C GLU A 141 6.13 12.57 -26.92
N LYS A 142 4.94 12.67 -26.32
CA LYS A 142 3.71 13.15 -26.97
C LYS A 142 3.57 14.69 -26.96
N GLY A 143 4.50 15.42 -26.33
CA GLY A 143 4.42 16.87 -26.16
C GLY A 143 3.27 17.32 -25.24
N LEU A 144 2.81 16.45 -24.33
CA LEU A 144 1.75 16.73 -23.36
C LEU A 144 2.28 17.17 -21.98
N MET A 145 3.59 17.10 -21.78
CA MET A 145 4.30 17.46 -20.56
C MET A 145 5.71 17.94 -20.92
N GLU A 146 6.28 18.86 -20.14
CA GLU A 146 7.66 19.35 -20.24
C GLU A 146 8.50 18.87 -19.05
#